data_AF-A0A3M1NIX3-F1
#
_entry.id   AF-A0A3M1NIX3-F1
#
_cell.length_a   1.000
_cell.length_b   1.000
_cell.length_c   1.000
_cell.angle_alpha   90.00
_cell.angle_beta   90.00
_cell.angle_gamma   90.00
#
_symmetry.space_group_name_H-M   'P 1'
#
loop_
_entity.id
_entity.type
_entity.pdbx_description
1 polymer ?
#
loop_
_entity_poly.entity_id
_entity_poly.type
_entity_poly.pdbx_seq_one_letter_code
_entity_poly.pdbx_strand_id
1 'polypeptide(L)'
;SQRFKGKKKWFKIVAPKLFGEREIGESYVFDSSQLIGKIFTYNLMNITRDIKKQKINVKFKVTEVNGGVGKTEVLGFEVMPASIKRMIRRRKGRVDDSFVVLTSDKKKVRIKPLLQTASNTNKAVMSALRKESKKFIVDYASKHDFETLVNDCINFKIQKSIRSHVKNIYPIKACEIRVLKIDERAKNVEKAENLEKKKEVEEQKKAQQAKKEEKTAEKTSEQRSESEKDKVKASEKKEPAKKADKSEQKKEAKKGKTDK
;
A
#
# COMPACT_ATOMS: atom_id res chain seq x y z
N SER A 1 -2.21 24.19 5.34
CA SER A 1 -1.57 24.47 4.04
C SER A 1 -0.19 25.09 4.31
N GLN A 2 0.90 24.31 4.21
CA GLN A 2 2.25 24.85 4.38
C GLN A 2 2.65 25.65 3.14
N ARG A 3 2.86 26.96 3.29
CA ARG A 3 3.32 27.85 2.24
C ARG A 3 4.83 27.67 2.04
N PHE A 4 5.23 27.02 0.95
CA PHE A 4 6.64 26.77 0.63
C PHE A 4 7.37 28.10 0.42
N LYS A 5 8.41 28.35 1.23
CA LYS A 5 9.30 29.51 1.10
C LYS A 5 10.52 29.08 0.26
N GLY A 6 10.70 29.66 -0.93
CA GLY A 6 11.88 29.42 -1.77
C GLY A 6 11.60 29.59 -3.26
N LYS A 7 12.67 29.61 -4.08
CA LYS A 7 12.57 29.52 -5.55
C LYS A 7 12.58 28.04 -5.95
N LYS A 8 11.75 27.67 -6.93
CA LYS A 8 11.76 26.31 -7.49
C LYS A 8 13.07 26.06 -8.25
N LYS A 9 13.58 24.84 -8.15
CA LYS A 9 14.79 24.35 -8.80
C LYS A 9 14.48 23.08 -9.58
N TRP A 10 15.27 22.83 -10.62
CA TRP A 10 15.23 21.57 -11.35
C TRP A 10 16.03 20.52 -10.58
N PHE A 11 15.41 19.36 -10.37
CA PHE A 11 16.07 18.21 -9.77
C PHE A 11 16.00 17.03 -10.72
N LYS A 12 17.12 16.32 -10.82
CA LYS A 12 17.30 15.18 -11.73
C LYS A 12 16.65 13.93 -11.17
N ILE A 13 16.16 13.09 -12.08
CA ILE A 13 15.53 11.82 -11.76
C ILE A 13 16.22 10.72 -12.55
N VAL A 14 16.63 9.68 -11.84
CA VAL A 14 17.44 8.60 -12.36
C VAL A 14 16.65 7.29 -12.33
N ALA A 15 16.80 6.50 -13.39
CA ALA A 15 16.21 5.17 -13.51
C ALA A 15 16.79 4.19 -12.46
N PRO A 16 16.07 3.10 -12.13
CA PRO A 16 16.61 2.04 -11.31
C PRO A 16 17.82 1.33 -11.96
N LYS A 17 18.58 0.59 -11.14
CA LYS A 17 19.74 -0.22 -11.56
C LYS A 17 19.44 -1.15 -12.74
N LEU A 18 18.23 -1.70 -12.82
CA LEU A 18 17.77 -2.53 -13.95
C LEU A 18 18.02 -1.88 -15.33
N PHE A 19 17.98 -0.55 -15.38
CA PHE A 19 18.13 0.23 -16.61
C PHE A 19 19.44 1.02 -16.68
N GLY A 20 20.40 0.70 -15.80
CA GLY A 20 21.74 1.29 -15.80
C GLY A 20 21.80 2.71 -15.25
N GLU A 21 20.92 3.07 -14.31
CA GLU A 21 20.95 4.37 -13.59
C GLU A 21 21.06 5.59 -14.51
N ARG A 22 20.36 5.55 -15.65
CA ARG A 22 20.33 6.65 -16.61
C ARG A 22 19.37 7.74 -16.16
N GLU A 23 19.69 8.98 -16.51
CA GLU A 23 18.80 10.13 -16.33
C GLU A 23 17.56 9.98 -17.22
N ILE A 24 16.37 9.98 -16.61
CA ILE A 24 15.07 9.82 -17.30
C ILE A 24 14.29 11.13 -17.40
N GLY A 25 14.68 12.14 -16.62
CA GLY A 25 14.09 13.46 -16.69
C GLY A 25 14.37 14.30 -15.45
N GLU A 26 13.74 15.46 -15.40
CA GLU A 26 13.89 16.42 -14.32
C GLU A 26 12.51 16.89 -13.83
N SER A 27 12.43 17.34 -12.59
CA SER A 27 11.21 17.89 -12.01
C SER A 27 11.47 19.23 -11.34
N TYR A 28 10.62 20.21 -11.64
CA TYR A 28 10.68 21.55 -11.08
C TYR A 28 9.94 21.63 -9.73
N VAL A 29 10.69 21.61 -8.62
CA VAL A 29 10.15 21.60 -7.25
C VAL A 29 10.90 22.58 -6.34
N PHE A 30 10.31 22.91 -5.18
CA PHE A 30 10.95 23.82 -4.22
C PHE A 30 12.06 23.13 -3.43
N ASP A 31 11.78 21.91 -2.98
CA ASP A 31 12.71 21.07 -2.25
C ASP A 31 12.74 19.66 -2.85
N SER A 32 13.90 19.04 -2.75
CA SER A 32 14.19 17.70 -3.23
C SER A 32 13.27 16.65 -2.59
N SER A 33 12.84 16.85 -1.33
CA SER A 33 11.88 15.98 -0.63
C SER A 33 10.53 15.86 -1.35
N GLN A 34 10.13 16.87 -2.15
CA GLN A 34 8.88 16.87 -2.91
C GLN A 34 8.92 15.94 -4.14
N LEU A 35 10.07 15.38 -4.48
CA LEU A 35 10.19 14.39 -5.55
C LEU A 35 9.60 13.04 -5.12
N ILE A 36 9.70 12.71 -3.84
CA ILE A 36 9.27 11.41 -3.30
C ILE A 36 7.78 11.21 -3.60
N GLY A 37 7.45 10.06 -4.18
CA GLY A 37 6.09 9.69 -4.54
C GLY A 37 5.63 10.15 -5.92
N LYS A 38 6.36 11.03 -6.61
CA LYS A 38 6.03 11.40 -8.00
C LYS A 38 6.20 10.22 -8.95
N ILE A 39 5.28 10.13 -9.92
CA ILE A 39 5.24 9.07 -10.91
C ILE A 39 5.59 9.65 -12.28
N PHE A 40 6.51 9.00 -12.98
CA PHE A 40 6.95 9.37 -14.31
C PHE A 40 6.68 8.23 -15.28
N THR A 41 6.20 8.56 -16.48
CA THR A 41 6.09 7.59 -17.58
C THR A 41 7.15 7.94 -18.60
N TYR A 42 7.98 6.97 -18.95
CA TYR A 42 9.07 7.19 -19.90
C TYR A 42 9.14 6.04 -20.91
N ASN A 43 9.52 6.38 -22.15
CA ASN A 43 9.60 5.38 -23.21
C ASN A 43 10.87 4.54 -23.07
N LEU A 44 10.73 3.22 -23.21
CA LEU A 44 11.84 2.30 -22.97
C LEU A 44 12.96 2.43 -24.02
N MET A 45 12.63 2.77 -25.27
CA MET A 45 13.63 3.01 -26.32
C MET A 45 14.61 4.11 -25.92
N ASN A 46 14.14 5.17 -25.26
CA ASN A 46 15.00 6.28 -24.86
C ASN A 46 15.98 5.86 -23.75
N ILE A 47 15.59 4.91 -22.90
CA ILE A 47 16.42 4.40 -21.82
C ILE A 47 17.49 3.45 -22.37
N THR A 48 17.06 2.42 -23.11
CA THR A 48 17.96 1.35 -23.58
C THR A 48 18.61 1.63 -24.94
N ARG A 49 18.19 2.68 -25.65
CA ARG A 49 18.56 2.98 -27.04
C ARG A 49 18.28 1.84 -28.03
N ASP A 50 17.23 1.06 -27.76
CA ASP A 50 16.79 -0.05 -28.62
C ASP A 50 15.45 0.28 -29.28
N ILE A 51 15.47 0.41 -30.61
CA ILE A 51 14.30 0.75 -31.44
C ILE A 51 13.19 -0.29 -31.31
N LYS A 52 13.52 -1.56 -31.09
CA LYS A 52 12.51 -2.64 -30.95
C LYS A 52 11.61 -2.44 -29.72
N LYS A 53 12.11 -1.70 -28.71
CA LYS A 53 11.43 -1.42 -27.45
C LYS A 53 10.61 -0.13 -27.46
N GLN A 54 10.51 0.57 -28.60
CA GLN A 54 9.74 1.81 -28.75
C GLN A 54 8.26 1.67 -28.35
N LYS A 55 7.69 0.48 -28.53
CA LYS A 55 6.28 0.23 -28.16
C LYS A 55 6.02 0.15 -26.66
N ILE A 56 7.05 0.17 -25.80
CA ILE A 56 6.93 -0.06 -24.35
C ILE A 56 7.16 1.25 -23.61
N ASN A 57 6.21 1.63 -22.77
CA ASN A 57 6.35 2.71 -21.80
C ASN A 57 6.47 2.12 -20.38
N VAL A 58 7.44 2.58 -19.61
CA VAL A 58 7.66 2.15 -18.23
C VAL A 58 7.23 3.27 -17.29
N LYS A 59 6.57 2.90 -16.19
CA LYS A 59 6.15 3.80 -15.12
C LYS A 59 7.12 3.66 -13.95
N PHE A 60 7.69 4.78 -13.55
CA PHE A 60 8.63 4.90 -12.45
C PHE A 60 8.02 5.69 -11.30
N LYS A 61 8.36 5.34 -10.07
CA LYS A 61 8.02 6.12 -8.87
C LYS A 61 9.29 6.50 -8.15
N VAL A 62 9.43 7.78 -7.79
CA VAL A 62 10.55 8.22 -6.95
C VAL A 62 10.31 7.70 -5.53
N THR A 63 11.24 6.93 -5.00
CA THR A 63 11.18 6.38 -3.63
C THR A 63 12.14 7.09 -2.70
N GLU A 64 13.33 7.43 -3.21
CA GLU A 64 14.40 8.03 -2.42
C GLU A 64 15.00 9.23 -3.15
N VAL A 65 15.62 10.12 -2.39
CA VAL A 65 16.35 11.27 -2.92
C VAL A 65 17.72 11.30 -2.25
N ASN A 66 18.77 11.27 -3.05
CA ASN A 66 20.16 11.31 -2.57
C ASN A 66 20.90 12.45 -3.26
N GLY A 67 21.48 13.38 -2.49
CA GLY A 67 22.24 14.51 -3.04
C GLY A 67 21.45 15.40 -4.01
N GLY A 68 20.12 15.50 -3.85
CA GLY A 68 19.24 16.21 -4.78
C GLY A 68 18.87 15.42 -6.04
N VAL A 69 19.28 14.17 -6.17
CA VAL A 69 18.90 13.27 -7.27
C VAL A 69 17.82 12.30 -6.80
N GLY A 70 16.69 12.27 -7.50
CA GLY A 70 15.60 11.32 -7.24
C GLY A 70 15.91 9.93 -7.79
N LYS A 71 16.01 8.94 -6.92
CA LYS A 71 16.09 7.52 -7.29
C LYS A 71 14.69 6.95 -7.45
N THR A 72 14.51 6.13 -8.48
CA THR A 72 13.20 5.57 -8.81
C THR A 72 13.15 4.05 -8.72
N GLU A 73 11.95 3.55 -8.48
CA GLU A 73 11.57 2.15 -8.61
C GLU A 73 10.55 1.97 -9.74
N VAL A 74 10.51 0.77 -10.31
CA VAL A 74 9.53 0.43 -11.35
C VAL A 74 8.17 0.16 -10.71
N LEU A 75 7.13 0.84 -11.18
CA LEU A 75 5.74 0.51 -10.84
C LEU A 75 5.14 -0.51 -11.81
N GLY A 76 5.61 -0.51 -13.05
CA GLY A 76 5.11 -1.38 -14.10
C GLY A 76 5.43 -0.87 -15.49
N PHE A 77 4.97 -1.59 -16.50
CA PHE A 77 5.07 -1.17 -17.89
C PHE A 77 3.74 -1.38 -18.63
N GLU A 78 3.60 -0.66 -19.73
CA GLU A 78 2.46 -0.70 -20.62
C GLU A 78 2.93 -0.66 -22.07
N VAL A 79 2.38 -1.54 -22.90
CA VAL A 79 2.57 -1.51 -24.33
C VAL A 79 1.60 -0.51 -24.95
N MET A 80 2.12 0.37 -25.80
CA MET A 80 1.34 1.42 -26.45
C MET A 80 0.13 0.82 -27.21
N PRO A 81 -1.09 1.36 -27.01
CA PRO A 81 -2.30 0.84 -27.67
C PRO A 81 -2.21 0.81 -29.20
N ALA A 82 -1.53 1.79 -29.81
CA ALA A 82 -1.30 1.83 -31.25
C ALA A 82 -0.52 0.59 -31.74
N SER A 83 0.45 0.11 -30.98
CA SER A 83 1.21 -1.10 -31.31
C SER A 83 0.33 -2.36 -31.22
N ILE A 84 -0.48 -2.45 -30.16
CA ILE A 84 -1.46 -3.54 -30.00
C ILE A 84 -2.46 -3.56 -31.16
N LYS A 85 -2.97 -2.40 -31.57
CA LYS A 85 -3.91 -2.27 -32.70
C LYS A 85 -3.29 -2.77 -34.01
N ARG A 86 -2.01 -2.47 -34.26
CA ARG A 86 -1.27 -2.98 -35.44
C ARG A 86 -0.98 -4.47 -35.39
N MET A 87 -0.78 -5.01 -34.19
CA MET A 87 -0.54 -6.44 -33.99
C MET A 87 -1.78 -7.28 -34.32
N ILE A 88 -2.97 -6.81 -33.93
CA ILE A 88 -4.22 -7.54 -34.11
C ILE A 88 -4.67 -7.48 -35.58
N ARG A 89 -4.61 -8.64 -36.26
CA ARG A 89 -5.18 -8.82 -37.62
C ARG A 89 -6.63 -9.33 -37.62
N ARG A 90 -7.37 -9.01 -38.70
CA ARG A 90 -8.73 -9.51 -38.99
C ARG A 90 -8.73 -11.04 -39.19
N ARG A 91 -9.90 -11.67 -39.00
CA ARG A 91 -10.14 -13.12 -39.17
C ARG A 91 -9.22 -14.01 -38.32
N LYS A 92 -8.83 -13.53 -37.14
CA LYS A 92 -8.03 -14.27 -36.15
C LYS A 92 -8.65 -14.10 -34.77
N GLY A 93 -8.51 -15.11 -33.94
CA GLY A 93 -8.95 -15.09 -32.55
C GLY A 93 -8.08 -14.16 -31.71
N ARG A 94 -8.72 -13.31 -30.91
CA ARG A 94 -8.08 -12.44 -29.92
C ARG A 94 -8.41 -12.97 -28.53
N VAL A 95 -7.38 -13.32 -27.77
CA VAL A 95 -7.53 -13.83 -26.40
C VAL A 95 -6.87 -12.85 -25.43
N ASP A 96 -7.71 -12.14 -24.68
CA ASP A 96 -7.29 -11.29 -23.55
C ASP A 96 -7.58 -11.98 -22.22
N ASP A 97 -6.76 -11.66 -21.23
CA ASP A 97 -7.03 -11.92 -19.82
C ASP A 97 -6.57 -10.75 -18.94
N SER A 98 -7.06 -10.70 -17.69
CA SER A 98 -6.53 -9.83 -16.65
C SER A 98 -6.70 -10.48 -15.29
N PHE A 99 -5.58 -10.73 -14.62
CA PHE A 99 -5.57 -11.32 -13.29
C PHE A 99 -4.44 -10.73 -12.44
N VAL A 100 -4.53 -10.97 -11.14
CA VAL A 100 -3.51 -10.58 -10.17
C VAL A 100 -2.72 -11.84 -9.80
N VAL A 101 -1.41 -11.71 -9.73
CA VAL A 101 -0.48 -12.75 -9.27
C VAL A 101 0.31 -12.24 -8.07
N LEU A 102 0.77 -13.18 -7.25
CA LEU A 102 1.72 -12.92 -6.18
C LEU A 102 3.12 -13.32 -6.67
N THR A 103 4.09 -12.42 -6.54
CA THR A 103 5.50 -12.70 -6.81
C THR A 103 6.22 -13.26 -5.57
N SER A 104 7.44 -13.79 -5.72
CA SER A 104 8.25 -14.30 -4.61
C SER A 104 8.55 -13.23 -3.54
N ASP A 105 8.72 -11.97 -3.97
CA ASP A 105 8.87 -10.80 -3.09
C ASP A 105 7.54 -10.29 -2.49
N LYS A 106 6.49 -11.12 -2.51
CA LYS A 106 5.15 -10.86 -1.95
C LYS A 106 4.45 -9.62 -2.53
N LYS A 107 4.83 -9.18 -3.73
CA LYS A 107 4.12 -8.09 -4.42
C LYS A 107 2.93 -8.65 -5.19
N LYS A 108 1.78 -7.98 -5.05
CA LYS A 108 0.59 -8.27 -5.86
C LYS A 108 0.66 -7.48 -7.17
N VAL A 109 0.72 -8.21 -8.28
CA VAL A 109 0.97 -7.66 -9.61
C VAL A 109 -0.19 -8.01 -10.53
N ARG A 110 -0.75 -7.00 -11.20
CA ARG A 110 -1.77 -7.21 -12.23
C ARG A 110 -1.11 -7.37 -13.59
N ILE A 111 -1.38 -8.51 -14.23
CA ILE A 111 -0.86 -8.85 -15.55
C ILE A 111 -2.03 -8.92 -16.53
N LYS A 112 -1.82 -8.37 -17.73
CA LYS A 112 -2.78 -8.41 -18.84
C LYS A 112 -2.13 -9.05 -20.08
N PRO A 113 -2.11 -10.38 -20.19
CA PRO A 113 -1.62 -11.04 -21.39
C PRO A 113 -2.61 -10.88 -22.55
N LEU A 114 -2.06 -10.87 -23.76
CA LEU A 114 -2.79 -10.80 -25.01
C LEU A 114 -2.18 -11.81 -25.99
N LEU A 115 -3.00 -12.74 -26.48
CA LEU A 115 -2.61 -13.72 -27.48
C LEU A 115 -3.46 -13.51 -28.74
N GLN A 116 -2.83 -13.72 -29.90
CA GLN A 116 -3.51 -13.81 -31.19
C GLN A 116 -3.25 -15.17 -31.82
N THR A 117 -4.31 -15.88 -32.18
CA THR A 117 -4.24 -17.19 -32.83
C THR A 117 -3.74 -17.08 -34.27
N ALA A 118 -3.23 -18.18 -34.84
CA ALA A 118 -2.76 -18.20 -36.23
C ALA A 118 -3.88 -17.89 -37.25
N SER A 119 -5.06 -18.49 -37.03
CA SER A 119 -6.29 -18.38 -37.83
C SER A 119 -7.52 -18.27 -36.92
N ASN A 120 -8.70 -18.07 -37.51
CA ASN A 120 -9.96 -18.06 -36.76
C ASN A 120 -10.18 -19.42 -36.09
N THR A 121 -10.70 -19.42 -34.85
CA THR A 121 -10.87 -20.65 -34.07
C THR A 121 -12.07 -20.55 -33.13
N ASN A 122 -12.49 -21.70 -32.62
CA ASN A 122 -13.66 -21.82 -31.75
C ASN A 122 -13.43 -21.20 -30.36
N LYS A 123 -14.51 -20.78 -29.72
CA LYS A 123 -14.48 -20.21 -28.36
C LYS A 123 -13.88 -21.17 -27.33
N ALA A 124 -14.10 -22.48 -27.48
CA ALA A 124 -13.52 -23.49 -26.60
C ALA A 124 -11.98 -23.47 -26.63
N VAL A 125 -11.38 -23.42 -27.82
CA VAL A 125 -9.92 -23.33 -27.99
C VAL A 125 -9.38 -22.03 -27.40
N MET A 126 -10.05 -20.90 -27.65
CA MET A 126 -9.66 -19.61 -27.05
C MET A 126 -9.73 -19.64 -25.51
N SER A 127 -10.72 -20.33 -24.94
CA SER A 127 -10.83 -20.51 -23.49
C SER A 127 -9.72 -21.42 -22.94
N ALA A 128 -9.36 -22.49 -23.65
CA ALA A 128 -8.26 -23.37 -23.28
C ALA A 128 -6.93 -22.60 -23.27
N LEU A 129 -6.64 -21.83 -24.33
CA LEU A 129 -5.46 -20.95 -24.41
C LEU A 129 -5.41 -19.95 -23.26
N ARG A 130 -6.54 -19.36 -22.88
CA ARG A 130 -6.61 -18.43 -21.74
C ARG A 130 -6.25 -19.12 -20.42
N LYS A 131 -6.86 -20.27 -20.14
CA LYS A 131 -6.60 -21.03 -18.91
C LYS A 131 -5.14 -21.47 -18.81
N GLU A 132 -4.59 -21.99 -19.89
CA GLU A 132 -3.21 -22.51 -19.91
C GLU A 132 -2.18 -21.39 -19.78
N SER A 133 -2.35 -20.29 -20.52
CA SER A 133 -1.46 -19.12 -20.40
C SER A 133 -1.54 -18.49 -19.01
N LYS A 134 -2.73 -18.42 -18.39
CA LYS A 134 -2.88 -17.95 -17.01
C LYS A 134 -2.13 -18.84 -16.03
N LYS A 135 -2.31 -20.17 -16.11
CA LYS A 135 -1.61 -21.13 -15.25
C LYS A 135 -0.10 -20.96 -15.34
N PHE A 136 0.45 -20.93 -16.56
CA PHE A 136 1.87 -20.72 -16.78
C PHE A 136 2.39 -19.42 -16.16
N ILE A 137 1.67 -18.31 -16.34
CA ILE A 137 2.08 -16.99 -15.80
C ILE A 137 2.03 -16.99 -14.27
N VAL A 138 1.02 -17.61 -13.65
CA VAL A 138 0.90 -17.72 -12.20
C VAL A 138 2.08 -18.52 -11.63
N ASP A 139 2.37 -19.68 -12.21
CA ASP A 139 3.47 -20.54 -11.78
C ASP A 139 4.82 -19.84 -11.94
N TYR A 140 5.03 -19.13 -13.06
CA TYR A 140 6.24 -18.35 -13.31
C TYR A 140 6.41 -17.19 -12.32
N ALA A 141 5.34 -16.42 -12.09
CA ALA A 141 5.38 -15.29 -11.17
C ALA A 141 5.68 -15.72 -9.72
N SER A 142 5.17 -16.88 -9.29
CA SER A 142 5.42 -17.40 -7.93
C SER A 142 6.89 -17.69 -7.63
N LYS A 143 7.70 -17.94 -8.67
CA LYS A 143 9.11 -18.33 -8.57
C LYS A 143 10.09 -17.17 -8.74
N HIS A 144 9.63 -16.00 -9.18
CA HIS A 144 10.48 -14.89 -9.57
C HIS A 144 10.06 -13.57 -8.93
N ASP A 145 11.05 -12.75 -8.60
CA ASP A 145 10.83 -11.43 -8.03
C ASP A 145 10.22 -10.48 -9.06
N PHE A 146 9.57 -9.43 -8.58
CA PHE A 146 8.95 -8.44 -9.44
C PHE A 146 9.89 -7.81 -10.47
N GLU A 147 11.12 -7.48 -10.07
CA GLU A 147 12.10 -6.84 -10.96
C GLU A 147 12.53 -7.80 -12.09
N THR A 148 12.79 -9.06 -11.76
CA THR A 148 13.08 -10.13 -12.72
C THR A 148 11.90 -10.35 -13.66
N LEU A 149 10.68 -10.41 -13.13
CA LEU A 149 9.46 -10.56 -13.91
C LEU A 149 9.28 -9.43 -14.93
N VAL A 150 9.51 -8.18 -14.52
CA VAL A 150 9.48 -7.01 -15.41
C VAL A 150 10.54 -7.14 -16.51
N ASN A 151 11.77 -7.48 -16.15
CA ASN A 151 12.87 -7.64 -17.11
C ASN A 151 12.58 -8.74 -18.14
N ASP A 152 12.07 -9.88 -17.70
CA ASP A 152 11.78 -11.02 -18.56
C ASP A 152 10.58 -10.77 -19.47
N CYS A 153 9.60 -9.97 -19.02
CA CYS A 153 8.54 -9.45 -19.87
C CYS A 153 9.08 -8.50 -20.96
N ILE A 154 9.94 -7.55 -20.59
CA ILE A 154 10.54 -6.57 -21.51
C ILE A 154 11.39 -7.27 -22.58
N ASN A 155 12.10 -8.34 -22.21
CA ASN A 155 12.96 -9.11 -23.11
C ASN A 155 12.23 -10.25 -23.84
N PHE A 156 10.91 -10.32 -23.73
CA PHE A 156 10.06 -11.32 -24.39
C PHE A 156 10.33 -12.78 -23.99
N LYS A 157 10.97 -13.05 -22.85
CA LYS A 157 11.27 -14.43 -22.43
C LYS A 157 9.98 -15.18 -22.09
N ILE A 158 9.13 -14.58 -21.25
CA ILE A 158 7.86 -15.17 -20.83
C ILE A 158 6.94 -15.41 -22.03
N GLN A 159 6.88 -14.46 -22.96
CA GLN A 159 6.07 -14.54 -24.18
C GLN A 159 6.51 -15.68 -25.08
N LYS A 160 7.82 -15.91 -25.22
CA LYS A 160 8.38 -17.06 -25.95
C LYS A 160 8.03 -18.38 -25.28
N SER A 161 8.17 -18.48 -23.95
CA SER A 161 7.84 -19.68 -23.20
C SER A 161 6.34 -20.00 -23.27
N ILE A 162 5.46 -19.01 -23.12
CA ILE A 162 4.01 -19.18 -23.31
C ILE A 162 3.73 -19.70 -24.71
N ARG A 163 4.36 -19.12 -25.75
CA ARG A 163 4.15 -19.54 -27.14
C ARG A 163 4.49 -21.02 -27.37
N SER A 164 5.59 -21.49 -26.80
CA SER A 164 5.96 -22.91 -26.87
C SER A 164 4.98 -23.78 -26.08
N HIS A 165 4.57 -23.35 -24.89
CA HIS A 165 3.68 -24.09 -24.02
C HIS A 165 2.27 -24.29 -24.61
N VAL A 166 1.70 -23.23 -25.20
CA VAL A 166 0.34 -23.29 -25.77
C VAL A 166 0.29 -23.86 -27.19
N LYS A 167 1.46 -24.11 -27.82
CA LYS A 167 1.54 -24.66 -29.18
C LYS A 167 0.82 -26.00 -29.31
N ASN A 168 0.84 -26.82 -28.25
CA ASN A 168 0.17 -28.12 -28.19
C ASN A 168 -1.36 -28.00 -28.28
N ILE A 169 -1.93 -26.88 -27.84
CA ILE A 169 -3.37 -26.61 -27.91
C ILE A 169 -3.71 -26.00 -29.27
N TYR A 170 -3.01 -24.91 -29.63
CA TYR A 170 -3.24 -24.22 -30.89
C TYR A 170 -2.06 -23.31 -31.25
N PRO A 171 -1.66 -23.22 -32.54
CA PRO A 171 -0.61 -22.31 -32.94
C PRO A 171 -1.02 -20.83 -32.78
N ILE A 172 -0.18 -20.04 -32.10
CA ILE A 172 -0.38 -18.59 -31.95
C ILE A 172 0.57 -17.80 -32.85
N LYS A 173 0.04 -16.70 -33.42
CA LYS A 173 0.80 -15.76 -34.25
C LYS A 173 1.56 -14.75 -33.41
N ALA A 174 0.95 -14.26 -32.33
CA ALA A 174 1.56 -13.27 -31.45
C ALA A 174 1.15 -13.51 -29.98
N CYS A 175 2.08 -13.21 -29.07
CA CYS A 175 1.89 -13.24 -27.62
C CYS A 175 2.58 -12.00 -27.05
N GLU A 176 1.84 -11.17 -26.32
CA GLU A 176 2.34 -9.94 -25.72
C GLU A 176 1.77 -9.78 -24.31
N ILE A 177 2.56 -9.24 -23.39
CA ILE A 177 2.05 -8.77 -22.10
C ILE A 177 1.76 -7.29 -22.25
N ARG A 178 0.48 -6.93 -22.28
CA ARG A 178 0.02 -5.56 -22.59
C ARG A 178 0.25 -4.60 -21.44
N VAL A 179 -0.02 -5.05 -20.22
CA VAL A 179 0.21 -4.28 -18.99
C VAL A 179 0.73 -5.23 -17.92
N LEU A 180 1.77 -4.80 -17.22
CA LEU A 180 2.20 -5.36 -15.95
C LEU A 180 2.34 -4.19 -14.98
N LYS A 181 1.58 -4.20 -13.89
CA LYS A 181 1.65 -3.14 -12.88
C LYS A 181 1.43 -3.68 -11.48
N ILE A 182 2.03 -3.05 -10.49
CA ILE A 182 1.70 -3.30 -9.09
C ILE A 182 0.22 -2.95 -8.88
N ASP A 183 -0.54 -3.85 -8.25
CA ASP A 183 -1.96 -3.60 -7.98
C ASP A 183 -2.12 -2.78 -6.69
N GLU A 184 -2.50 -1.53 -6.82
CA GLU A 184 -2.71 -0.63 -5.67
C GLU A 184 -3.97 -1.00 -4.86
N ARG A 185 -4.97 -1.63 -5.50
CA ARG A 185 -6.17 -2.09 -4.80
C ARG A 185 -5.82 -3.11 -3.73
N ALA A 186 -4.84 -3.95 -4.01
CA ALA A 186 -4.34 -4.92 -3.05
C ALA A 186 -3.69 -4.29 -1.82
N LYS A 187 -2.95 -3.17 -1.99
CA LYS A 187 -2.34 -2.44 -0.88
C LYS A 187 -3.40 -1.84 0.04
N ASN A 188 -4.51 -1.37 -0.53
CA ASN A 188 -5.61 -0.81 0.25
C ASN A 188 -6.32 -1.87 1.08
N VAL A 189 -6.51 -3.08 0.54
CA VAL A 189 -7.08 -4.21 1.28
C VAL A 189 -6.15 -4.66 2.41
N GLU A 190 -4.85 -4.84 2.14
CA GLU A 190 -3.87 -5.18 3.19
C GLU A 190 -3.76 -4.09 4.27
N LYS A 191 -3.88 -2.82 3.89
CA LYS A 191 -3.89 -1.71 4.83
C LYS A 191 -5.16 -1.70 5.68
N ALA A 192 -6.32 -2.02 5.10
CA ALA A 192 -7.57 -2.16 5.83
C ALA A 192 -7.52 -3.35 6.81
N GLU A 193 -7.10 -4.52 6.35
CA GLU A 193 -6.95 -5.72 7.19
C GLU A 193 -5.93 -5.52 8.32
N ASN A 194 -4.82 -4.83 8.06
CA ASN A 194 -3.84 -4.51 9.11
C ASN A 194 -4.34 -3.45 10.10
N LEU A 195 -5.22 -2.53 9.68
CA LEU A 195 -5.86 -1.57 10.59
C LEU A 195 -6.89 -2.26 11.47
N GLU A 196 -7.65 -3.20 10.94
CA GLU A 196 -8.61 -4.03 11.68
C GLU A 196 -7.88 -4.92 12.70
N LYS A 197 -6.84 -5.64 12.30
CA LYS A 197 -6.01 -6.43 13.23
C LYS A 197 -5.37 -5.58 14.33
N LYS A 198 -4.96 -4.34 14.03
CA LYS A 198 -4.45 -3.41 15.04
C LYS A 198 -5.54 -2.97 16.02
N LYS A 199 -6.76 -2.71 15.55
CA LYS A 199 -7.91 -2.36 16.39
C LYS A 199 -8.31 -3.51 17.30
N GLU A 200 -8.40 -4.73 16.77
CA GLU A 200 -8.70 -5.93 17.56
C GLU A 200 -7.65 -6.18 18.66
N VAL A 201 -6.36 -6.01 18.34
CA VAL A 201 -5.28 -6.14 19.35
C VAL A 201 -5.34 -5.03 20.39
N GLU A 202 -5.72 -3.80 20.01
CA GLU A 202 -5.86 -2.68 20.95
C GLU A 202 -7.07 -2.85 21.87
N GLU A 203 -8.17 -3.38 21.33
CA GLU A 203 -9.40 -3.68 22.07
C GLU A 203 -9.22 -4.86 23.02
N GLN A 204 -8.49 -5.91 22.60
CA GLN A 204 -8.07 -7.01 23.49
C GLN A 204 -7.11 -6.54 24.58
N LYS A 205 -6.19 -5.61 24.29
CA LYS A 205 -5.30 -5.02 25.30
C LYS A 205 -6.08 -4.17 26.32
N LYS A 206 -7.04 -3.35 25.87
CA LYS A 206 -7.93 -2.57 26.75
C LYS A 206 -8.79 -3.49 27.63
N ALA A 207 -9.34 -4.56 27.06
CA ALA A 207 -10.10 -5.55 27.82
C ALA A 207 -9.24 -6.34 28.83
N GLN A 208 -7.98 -6.62 28.52
CA GLN A 208 -7.04 -7.25 29.46
C GLN A 208 -6.55 -6.28 30.55
N GLN A 209 -6.44 -4.98 30.26
CA GLN A 209 -6.12 -3.94 31.24
C GLN A 209 -7.29 -3.71 32.22
N ALA A 210 -8.53 -3.63 31.73
CA ALA A 210 -9.73 -3.55 32.56
C ALA A 210 -9.87 -4.78 33.48
N LYS A 211 -9.59 -5.99 32.98
CA LYS A 211 -9.57 -7.21 33.80
C LYS A 211 -8.41 -7.28 34.80
N LYS A 212 -7.31 -6.56 34.57
CA LYS A 212 -6.22 -6.41 35.56
C LYS A 212 -6.58 -5.36 36.62
N GLU A 213 -7.26 -4.28 36.26
CA GLU A 213 -7.76 -3.28 37.21
C GLU A 213 -8.86 -3.86 38.13
N GLU A 214 -9.79 -4.67 37.61
CA GLU A 214 -10.76 -5.40 38.43
C GLU A 214 -10.09 -6.40 39.39
N LYS A 215 -9.09 -7.17 38.95
CA LYS A 215 -8.34 -8.08 39.83
C LYS A 215 -7.45 -7.37 40.86
N THR A 216 -7.08 -6.13 40.62
CA THR A 216 -6.33 -5.30 41.60
C THR A 216 -7.28 -4.63 42.59
N ALA A 217 -8.51 -4.31 42.17
CA ALA A 217 -9.57 -3.83 43.04
C ALA A 217 -10.13 -4.94 43.97
N GLU A 218 -10.28 -6.18 43.49
CA GLU A 218 -10.70 -7.32 44.32
C GLU A 218 -9.68 -7.64 45.43
N LYS A 219 -8.36 -7.64 45.11
CA LYS A 219 -7.30 -7.80 46.12
C LYS A 219 -7.21 -6.66 47.14
N THR A 220 -7.69 -5.45 46.80
CA THR A 220 -7.76 -4.33 47.74
C THR A 220 -9.03 -4.37 48.61
N SER A 221 -10.06 -5.11 48.17
CA SER A 221 -11.31 -5.29 48.92
C SER A 221 -11.22 -6.39 49.98
N GLU A 222 -10.44 -7.47 49.75
CA GLU A 222 -10.25 -8.52 50.77
C GLU A 222 -9.43 -8.02 51.97
N GLN A 223 -8.46 -7.11 51.79
CA GLN A 223 -7.71 -6.49 52.91
C GLN A 223 -8.51 -5.43 53.70
N ARG A 224 -9.68 -4.98 53.22
CA ARG A 224 -10.57 -4.10 54.00
C ARG A 224 -11.59 -4.87 54.85
N SER A 225 -11.82 -6.15 54.57
CA SER A 225 -12.84 -6.96 55.27
C SER A 225 -12.38 -7.56 56.62
N GLU A 226 -11.10 -7.42 56.97
CA GLU A 226 -10.53 -7.92 58.24
C GLU A 226 -10.33 -6.83 59.31
N SER A 227 -10.61 -5.54 59.03
CA SER A 227 -10.44 -4.44 60.01
C SER A 227 -11.72 -3.84 60.58
N GLU A 228 -12.90 -4.36 60.24
CA GLU A 228 -14.20 -3.80 60.65
C GLU A 228 -14.98 -4.64 61.69
N LYS A 229 -14.35 -5.64 62.34
CA LYS A 229 -14.97 -6.44 63.42
C LYS A 229 -14.49 -6.16 64.84
N ASP A 230 -13.51 -5.28 65.04
CA ASP A 230 -13.06 -4.86 66.37
C ASP A 230 -13.21 -3.34 66.55
N LYS A 231 -14.40 -2.87 66.97
CA LYS A 231 -14.63 -1.68 67.83
C LYS A 231 -16.09 -1.22 67.80
N VAL A 232 -16.99 -2.02 68.37
CA VAL A 232 -18.24 -1.51 68.97
C VAL A 232 -18.41 -2.13 70.36
N LYS A 233 -17.62 -1.65 71.32
CA LYS A 233 -17.92 -1.73 72.76
C LYS A 233 -16.91 -0.86 73.53
N ALA A 234 -17.29 0.38 73.81
CA ALA A 234 -16.95 1.13 75.03
C ALA A 234 -17.36 2.60 74.88
N SER A 235 -18.55 2.91 75.39
CA SER A 235 -18.92 4.27 75.76
C SER A 235 -19.31 4.25 77.24
N GLU A 236 -18.49 4.79 78.13
CA GLU A 236 -18.95 5.37 79.39
C GLU A 236 -17.93 6.36 79.99
N LYS A 237 -18.43 7.58 80.31
CA LYS A 237 -17.88 8.64 81.20
C LYS A 237 -16.65 9.41 80.67
N LYS A 238 -16.52 10.75 80.75
CA LYS A 238 -17.12 11.85 81.53
C LYS A 238 -16.75 13.20 80.86
N GLU A 239 -17.63 14.19 80.93
CA GLU A 239 -17.39 15.65 80.75
C GLU A 239 -16.60 16.25 81.96
N PRO A 240 -16.21 17.56 82.03
CA PRO A 240 -16.15 18.64 81.02
C PRO A 240 -14.94 19.63 81.13
N ALA A 241 -14.90 20.60 80.18
CA ALA A 241 -14.64 22.05 80.35
C ALA A 241 -13.26 22.71 80.06
N LYS A 242 -13.22 23.62 79.06
CA LYS A 242 -12.98 25.11 79.12
C LYS A 242 -12.18 25.72 77.94
N LYS A 243 -12.83 26.73 77.29
CA LYS A 243 -12.41 28.09 76.82
C LYS A 243 -11.12 28.25 75.97
N ALA A 244 -11.00 29.12 74.96
CA ALA A 244 -11.51 30.49 74.69
C ALA A 244 -11.54 30.75 73.15
N ASP A 245 -12.55 31.42 72.55
CA ASP A 245 -12.69 32.90 72.29
C ASP A 245 -11.58 33.44 71.35
N LYS A 246 -11.78 34.27 70.30
CA LYS A 246 -12.92 34.96 69.67
C LYS A 246 -12.37 35.79 68.47
N SER A 247 -13.19 36.04 67.44
CA SER A 247 -13.39 37.35 66.73
C SER A 247 -14.04 37.08 65.36
N GLU A 248 -15.36 37.26 65.15
CA GLU A 248 -16.10 38.53 64.89
C GLU A 248 -15.53 39.37 63.72
N GLN A 249 -16.29 39.95 62.78
CA GLN A 249 -17.71 39.97 62.40
C GLN A 249 -17.87 40.89 61.14
N LYS A 250 -19.11 40.97 60.62
CA LYS A 250 -19.73 41.94 59.68
C LYS A 250 -19.85 41.44 58.23
N LYS A 251 -21.01 40.98 57.73
CA LYS A 251 -22.41 41.48 57.62
C LYS A 251 -22.64 42.60 56.59
N GLU A 252 -23.71 42.34 55.82
CA GLU A 252 -24.64 43.23 55.12
C GLU A 252 -24.24 43.81 53.75
N ALA A 253 -25.13 44.06 52.80
CA ALA A 253 -26.43 43.53 52.37
C ALA A 253 -26.92 44.44 51.22
N LYS A 254 -27.86 43.92 50.42
CA LYS A 254 -28.86 44.63 49.57
C LYS A 254 -28.47 45.15 48.18
N LYS A 255 -29.08 44.44 47.20
CA LYS A 255 -30.08 44.91 46.22
C LYS A 255 -29.78 46.20 45.42
N GLY A 256 -29.66 46.00 44.11
CA GLY A 256 -30.74 46.43 43.21
C GLY A 256 -30.43 47.51 42.16
N LYS A 257 -30.59 47.08 40.89
CA LYS A 257 -31.35 47.73 39.81
C LYS A 257 -30.68 48.79 38.90
N THR A 258 -30.75 48.44 37.60
CA THR A 258 -31.11 49.24 36.40
C THR A 258 -30.07 50.11 35.66
N ASP A 259 -29.92 49.74 34.39
CA ASP A 259 -29.88 50.53 33.13
C ASP A 259 -28.91 51.71 32.99
N LYS A 260 -27.86 51.49 32.18
CA LYS A 260 -27.71 52.09 30.84
C LYS A 260 -26.53 51.47 30.09
#